data_AF-A0A662UBQ3-F1
#
_entry.id   AF-A0A662UBQ3-F1
#
_cell.length_a   1.000
_cell.length_b   1.000
_cell.length_c   1.000
_cell.angle_alpha   90.00
_cell.angle_beta   90.00
_cell.angle_gamma   90.00
#
_symmetry.space_group_name_H-M   'P 1'
#
loop_
_entity.id
_entity.type
_entity.pdbx_description
1 polymer ?
#
loop_
_entity_poly.entity_id
_entity_poly.type
_entity_poly.pdbx_seq_one_letter_code
_entity_poly.pdbx_strand_id
1 'polypeptide(L)'
;MSLLMVVLETAVSMFIVTLLAYGLYLYSVKVTKSFSRKTREKVLIYACGEDITEKEALLADRHLYITIWDEVFKPLYDSLRGKVHTGILNDWFFWMFMALIIAYAVIIMLGGVSGY
;
A
#
# COMPACT_ATOMS: atom_id res chain seq x y z
N MET A 1 -30.45 13.04 -9.32
CA MET A 1 -29.64 12.11 -10.13
C MET A 1 -29.70 10.73 -9.49
N SER A 2 -29.78 9.66 -10.27
CA SER A 2 -29.81 8.30 -9.73
C SER A 2 -28.46 7.96 -9.09
N LEU A 3 -28.46 7.09 -8.07
CA LEU A 3 -27.25 6.68 -7.34
C LEU A 3 -26.18 6.10 -8.30
N LEU A 4 -26.63 5.36 -9.32
CA LEU A 4 -25.79 4.81 -10.39
C LEU A 4 -25.05 5.90 -11.18
N MET A 5 -25.72 7.00 -11.52
CA MET A 5 -25.10 8.14 -12.22
C MET A 5 -24.00 8.79 -11.37
N VAL A 6 -24.25 8.97 -10.07
CA VAL A 6 -23.26 9.56 -9.15
C VAL A 6 -22.02 8.67 -9.01
N VAL A 7 -22.21 7.34 -8.94
CA VAL A 7 -21.09 6.38 -8.89
C VAL A 7 -20.30 6.37 -10.20
N LEU A 8 -20.97 6.45 -11.35
CA LEU A 8 -20.29 6.54 -12.65
C LEU A 8 -19.48 7.83 -12.80
N GLU A 9 -20.06 8.97 -12.44
CA GLU A 9 -19.37 10.27 -12.51
C GLU A 9 -18.16 10.32 -11.59
N THR A 10 -18.30 9.81 -10.36
CA THR A 10 -17.17 9.74 -9.42
C THR A 10 -16.07 8.82 -9.92
N ALA A 11 -16.39 7.63 -10.41
CA ALA A 11 -15.42 6.71 -10.99
C ALA A 11 -14.68 7.31 -12.19
N VAL A 12 -15.39 7.98 -13.10
CA VAL A 12 -14.80 8.67 -14.26
C VAL A 12 -13.90 9.81 -13.81
N SER A 13 -14.32 10.60 -12.82
CA SER A 13 -13.49 11.69 -12.28
C SER A 13 -12.19 11.18 -11.68
N MET A 14 -12.24 10.09 -10.90
CA MET A 14 -11.05 9.47 -10.31
C MET A 14 -10.11 8.91 -11.38
N PHE A 15 -10.67 8.31 -12.43
CA PHE A 15 -9.89 7.79 -13.55
C PHE A 15 -9.15 8.90 -14.29
N ILE A 16 -9.82 10.03 -14.58
CA ILE A 16 -9.21 11.19 -15.24
C ILE A 16 -8.08 11.77 -14.39
N VAL A 17 -8.32 11.96 -13.08
CA VAL A 17 -7.28 12.48 -12.16
C VAL A 17 -6.08 11.54 -12.12
N THR A 18 -6.31 10.23 -12.11
CA THR A 18 -5.23 9.24 -12.12
C THR A 18 -4.42 9.32 -13.41
N LEU A 19 -5.07 9.45 -14.58
CA LEU A 19 -4.38 9.61 -15.85
C LEU A 19 -3.54 10.89 -15.89
N LEU A 20 -4.05 11.99 -15.37
CA LEU A 20 -3.31 13.26 -15.28
C LEU A 20 -2.08 13.12 -14.38
N ALA A 21 -2.24 12.55 -13.18
CA ALA A 21 -1.14 12.32 -12.26
C ALA A 21 -0.08 11.39 -12.85
N TYR A 22 -0.50 10.31 -13.52
CA TYR A 22 0.40 9.38 -14.17
C TYR A 22 1.13 10.01 -15.36
N GLY A 23 0.44 10.82 -16.17
CA GLY A 23 1.05 11.59 -17.25
C GLY A 23 2.10 12.58 -16.74
N LEU A 24 1.81 13.31 -15.66
CA LEU A 24 2.76 14.21 -15.00
C LEU A 24 3.98 13.45 -14.45
N TYR A 25 3.77 12.27 -13.87
CA TYR A 25 4.85 11.40 -13.41
C TYR A 25 5.75 10.93 -14.56
N LEU A 26 5.17 10.43 -15.66
CA LEU A 26 5.96 10.02 -16.82
C LEU A 26 6.72 11.19 -17.45
N TYR A 27 6.09 12.37 -17.51
CA TYR A 27 6.74 13.59 -17.97
C TYR A 27 7.91 13.97 -17.06
N SER A 28 7.70 14.00 -15.74
CA SER A 28 8.73 14.35 -14.76
C SER A 28 9.90 13.38 -14.82
N VAL A 29 9.65 12.07 -14.92
CA VAL A 29 10.70 11.05 -15.12
C VAL A 29 11.43 11.30 -16.43
N LYS A 30 10.73 11.55 -17.54
CA LYS A 30 11.37 11.80 -18.84
C LYS A 30 12.29 13.03 -18.81
N VAL A 31 11.86 14.11 -18.16
CA VAL A 31 12.63 15.35 -18.03
C VAL A 31 13.80 15.18 -17.05
N THR A 32 13.58 14.55 -15.90
CA THR A 32 14.61 14.42 -14.85
C THR A 32 15.61 13.30 -15.11
N LYS A 33 15.32 12.36 -16.02
CA LYS A 33 16.23 11.26 -16.38
C LYS A 33 17.57 11.73 -16.95
N SER A 34 17.64 12.90 -17.59
CA SER A 34 18.93 13.46 -18.05
C SER A 34 19.75 14.10 -16.92
N PHE A 35 19.07 14.62 -15.88
CA PHE A 35 19.71 15.25 -14.71
C PHE A 35 20.15 14.22 -13.66
N SER A 36 19.51 13.05 -13.63
CA SER A 36 19.85 11.97 -12.70
C SER A 36 21.01 11.13 -13.23
N ARG A 37 22.26 11.60 -13.05
CA ARG A 37 23.41 10.68 -13.05
C ARG A 37 23.17 9.66 -11.94
N LYS A 38 23.09 8.37 -12.30
CA LYS A 38 23.02 7.25 -11.35
C LYS A 38 24.36 7.14 -10.62
N THR A 39 24.58 7.97 -9.61
CA THR A 39 25.70 7.81 -8.68
C THR A 39 25.24 6.89 -7.55
N ARG A 40 26.07 5.90 -7.19
CA ARG A 40 25.77 4.97 -6.09
C ARG A 40 25.62 5.69 -4.74
N GLU A 41 26.25 6.85 -4.61
CA GLU A 41 26.21 7.71 -3.42
C GLU A 41 24.80 8.22 -3.06
N LYS A 42 23.92 8.49 -4.04
CA LYS A 42 22.56 8.97 -3.76
C LYS A 42 21.63 7.91 -3.16
N VAL A 43 22.06 6.66 -3.13
CA VAL A 43 21.31 5.54 -2.53
C VAL A 43 21.74 5.33 -1.08
N LEU A 44 22.90 5.85 -0.68
CA LEU A 44 23.39 5.74 0.69
C LEU A 44 22.65 6.73 1.58
N ILE A 45 22.34 6.30 2.80
CA ILE A 45 21.78 7.20 3.80
C ILE A 45 22.93 8.08 4.28
N TYR A 46 22.81 9.37 4.02
CA TYR A 46 23.87 10.34 4.27
C TYR A 46 23.47 11.26 5.41
N ALA A 47 24.33 11.36 6.42
CA ALA A 47 24.17 12.32 7.50
C ALA A 47 25.50 13.05 7.73
N CYS A 48 25.46 14.39 7.67
CA CYS A 48 26.56 15.27 8.09
C CYS A 48 27.95 15.00 7.48
N GLY A 49 28.07 14.51 6.25
CA GLY A 49 29.40 14.24 5.68
C GLY A 49 29.70 12.75 5.46
N GLU A 50 29.00 11.89 6.20
CA GLU A 50 29.37 10.50 6.39
C GLU A 50 28.24 9.57 5.93
N ASP A 51 28.65 8.42 5.39
CA ASP A 51 27.73 7.33 5.07
C ASP A 51 27.32 6.65 6.38
N ILE A 52 26.03 6.71 6.71
CA ILE A 52 25.49 6.04 7.89
C ILE A 52 24.79 4.75 7.48
N THR A 53 24.87 3.74 8.33
CA THR A 53 24.18 2.47 8.09
C THR A 53 22.68 2.62 8.33
N GLU A 54 21.86 1.75 7.72
CA GLU A 54 20.40 1.73 7.95
C GLU A 54 20.03 1.60 9.43
N LYS A 55 20.88 0.94 10.23
CA LYS A 55 20.71 0.78 11.67
C LYS A 55 20.97 2.06 12.45
N GLU A 56 21.92 2.88 12.01
CA GLU A 56 22.23 4.18 12.62
C GLU A 56 21.25 5.27 12.17
N ALA A 57 20.72 5.15 10.95
CA ALA A 57 19.67 6.01 10.41
C ALA A 57 18.30 5.82 11.07
N LEU A 58 18.09 4.68 11.76
CA LEU A 58 16.92 4.43 12.57
C LEU A 58 16.98 5.30 13.83
N LEU A 59 16.54 6.55 13.67
CA LEU A 59 16.47 7.61 14.69
C LEU A 59 15.48 7.35 15.83
N ALA A 60 14.94 6.13 15.94
CA ALA A 60 14.08 5.77 17.06
C ALA A 60 14.96 5.16 18.15
N ASP A 61 15.27 5.95 19.18
CA ASP A 61 15.59 5.39 20.49
C ASP A 61 14.52 4.36 20.81
N ARG A 62 14.90 3.08 20.83
CA ARG A 62 14.02 1.98 21.14
C ARG A 62 13.59 2.13 22.60
N HIS A 63 12.53 2.91 22.84
CA HIS A 63 11.88 2.98 24.14
C HIS A 63 11.48 1.56 24.54
N LEU A 64 11.60 1.23 25.82
CA LEU A 64 11.30 -0.11 26.37
C LEU A 64 9.95 -0.65 25.86
N TYR A 65 8.94 0.23 25.75
CA TYR A 65 7.63 -0.09 25.19
C TYR A 65 7.69 -0.55 23.73
N ILE A 66 8.43 0.17 22.87
CA ILE A 66 8.57 -0.16 21.43
C ILE A 66 9.37 -1.45 21.27
N THR A 67 10.39 -1.68 22.10
CA THR A 67 11.16 -2.94 22.08
C THR A 67 10.29 -4.13 22.47
N ILE A 68 9.53 -4.02 23.57
CA ILE A 68 8.61 -5.09 24.00
C ILE A 68 7.54 -5.33 22.94
N TRP A 69 6.98 -4.26 22.36
CA TRP A 69 6.00 -4.37 21.28
C TRP A 69 6.60 -5.06 20.05
N ASP A 70 7.79 -4.66 19.62
CA ASP A 70 8.51 -5.29 18.50
C ASP A 70 8.77 -6.77 18.81
N GLU A 71 9.31 -7.12 19.97
CA GLU A 71 9.61 -8.51 20.34
C GLU A 71 8.36 -9.41 20.40
N VAL A 72 7.25 -8.90 20.95
CA VAL A 72 5.99 -9.63 21.09
C VAL A 72 5.31 -9.84 19.73
N PHE A 73 5.29 -8.80 18.88
CA PHE A 73 4.59 -8.85 17.60
C PHE A 73 5.47 -9.30 16.43
N LYS A 74 6.79 -9.36 16.58
CA LYS A 74 7.72 -9.77 15.52
C LYS A 74 7.41 -11.16 14.95
N PRO A 75 7.10 -12.21 15.74
CA PRO A 75 6.71 -13.50 15.17
C PRO A 75 5.42 -13.42 14.34
N LEU A 76 4.46 -12.59 14.77
CA LEU A 76 3.24 -12.33 14.01
C LEU A 76 3.55 -11.58 12.71
N TYR A 77 4.40 -10.55 12.78
CA TYR A 77 4.79 -9.74 11.64
C TYR A 77 5.58 -10.55 10.61
N ASP A 78 6.53 -11.36 11.07
CA ASP A 78 7.33 -12.27 10.24
C ASP A 78 6.42 -13.33 9.59
N SER A 79 5.42 -13.84 10.31
CA SER A 79 4.43 -14.77 9.76
C SER A 79 3.51 -14.10 8.73
N LEU A 80 2.99 -12.91 9.01
CA LEU A 80 2.13 -12.17 8.08
C LEU A 80 2.90 -11.80 6.81
N ARG A 81 4.11 -11.26 6.95
CA ARG A 81 4.94 -10.84 5.82
C ARG A 81 5.48 -12.02 5.02
N GLY A 82 5.95 -13.06 5.70
CA GLY A 82 6.61 -14.20 5.05
C GLY A 82 5.65 -15.28 4.52
N LYS A 83 4.46 -15.43 5.13
CA LYS A 83 3.54 -16.54 4.81
C LYS A 83 2.20 -16.08 4.26
N VAL A 84 1.70 -14.91 4.67
CA VAL A 84 0.37 -14.42 4.25
C VAL A 84 0.47 -13.51 3.02
N HIS A 85 1.54 -12.72 2.91
CA HIS A 85 1.84 -11.91 1.73
C HIS A 85 2.76 -12.64 0.75
N THR A 86 2.27 -13.74 0.18
CA THR A 86 3.01 -14.56 -0.79
C THR A 86 3.32 -13.81 -2.10
N GLY A 87 2.56 -12.76 -2.42
CA GLY A 87 2.66 -12.04 -3.69
C GLY A 87 2.15 -12.85 -4.90
N ILE A 88 1.57 -14.03 -4.66
CA ILE A 88 1.00 -14.88 -5.70
C ILE A 88 -0.41 -14.39 -6.01
N LEU A 89 -0.66 -14.11 -7.29
CA LEU A 89 -1.94 -13.55 -7.76
C LEU A 89 -3.13 -14.47 -7.42
N ASN A 90 -2.94 -15.79 -7.45
CA ASN A 90 -3.99 -16.75 -7.12
C ASN A 90 -4.44 -16.67 -5.65
N ASP A 91 -3.49 -16.49 -4.72
CA ASP A 91 -3.82 -16.34 -3.30
C ASP A 91 -4.64 -15.07 -3.09
N TRP A 92 -4.27 -13.97 -3.77
CA TRP A 92 -5.04 -12.74 -3.75
C TRP A 92 -6.47 -12.93 -4.27
N PHE A 93 -6.64 -13.62 -5.40
CA PHE A 93 -7.98 -13.92 -5.93
C PHE A 93 -8.82 -14.74 -4.95
N PHE A 94 -8.24 -15.77 -4.34
CA PHE A 94 -8.92 -16.58 -3.33
C PHE A 94 -9.43 -15.73 -2.16
N TRP A 95 -8.58 -14.90 -1.56
CA TRP A 95 -8.95 -14.03 -0.44
C TRP A 95 -10.01 -12.99 -0.84
N MET A 96 -9.93 -12.43 -2.04
CA MET A 96 -10.94 -11.50 -2.56
C MET A 96 -12.30 -12.17 -2.72
N PHE A 97 -12.38 -13.33 -3.38
CA PHE A 97 -13.65 -14.04 -3.55
C PHE A 97 -14.24 -14.49 -2.22
N MET A 98 -13.41 -14.96 -1.30
CA MET A 98 -13.87 -15.34 0.04
C MET A 98 -14.44 -14.13 0.80
N ALA A 99 -13.78 -12.98 0.74
CA ALA A 99 -14.28 -11.75 1.36
C ALA A 99 -15.62 -11.31 0.75
N LEU A 100 -15.79 -11.42 -0.57
CA LEU A 100 -17.06 -11.12 -1.26
C LEU A 100 -18.19 -12.05 -0.82
N ILE A 101 -17.91 -13.36 -0.69
CA ILE A 101 -18.90 -14.34 -0.21
C ILE A 101 -19.32 -14.03 1.23
N ILE A 102 -18.35 -13.74 2.10
CA ILE A 102 -18.63 -13.38 3.49
C ILE A 102 -19.47 -12.11 3.54
N ALA A 103 -19.11 -11.07 2.80
CA ALA A 103 -19.87 -9.83 2.73
C ALA A 103 -21.30 -10.07 2.24
N TYR A 104 -21.48 -10.87 1.19
CA TYR A 104 -22.80 -11.25 0.68
C TYR A 104 -23.64 -12.00 1.72
N ALA A 105 -23.06 -12.99 2.40
CA ALA A 105 -23.73 -13.75 3.45
C ALA A 105 -24.16 -12.85 4.62
N VAL A 106 -23.30 -11.91 5.02
CA VAL A 106 -23.61 -10.92 6.06
C VAL A 106 -24.75 -10.01 5.63
N ILE A 107 -24.75 -9.52 4.38
CA ILE A 107 -25.84 -8.69 3.83
C ILE A 107 -27.18 -9.44 3.85
N ILE A 108 -27.20 -10.72 3.47
CA ILE A 108 -28.41 -11.56 3.54
C ILE A 108 -28.88 -11.70 4.99
N MET A 109 -27.97 -12.05 5.91
CA MET A 109 -28.31 -12.27 7.32
C MET A 109 -28.82 -11.00 8.02
N LEU A 110 -28.34 -9.83 7.61
CA LEU A 110 -28.78 -8.53 8.12
C LEU A 110 -30.09 -8.03 7.47
N GLY A 111 -30.78 -8.86 6.68
CA GLY A 111 -32.08 -8.52 6.10
C GLY A 111 -32.01 -7.70 4.81
N GLY A 112 -30.84 -7.66 4.15
CA GLY A 112 -30.64 -6.97 2.86
C GLY A 112 -31.47 -7.54 1.70
N VAL A 113 -32.19 -8.63 1.92
CA VAL A 113 -33.22 -9.18 1.01
C VAL A 113 -34.58 -9.21 1.71
N SER A 114 -34.95 -8.11 2.35
CA SER A 114 -36.34 -7.82 2.68
C SER A 114 -37.06 -7.38 1.38
N GLY A 115 -37.53 -8.38 0.62
CA GLY A 115 -38.60 -8.27 -0.38
C GLY A 115 -38.43 -7.22 -1.48
N TYR A 116 -38.02 -7.66 -2.67
CA TYR A 116 -38.56 -7.39 -4.01
C TYR A 116 -37.55 -7.85 -5.07
#